data_AF-R4UP55-F1
#
_entry.id   AF-R4UP55-F1
#
_cell.length_a   1.000
_cell.length_b   1.000
_cell.length_c   1.000
_cell.angle_alpha   90.00
_cell.angle_beta   90.00
_cell.angle_gamma   90.00
#
_symmetry.space_group_name_H-M   'P 1'
#
loop_
_entity.id
_entity.type
_entity.pdbx_description
1 polymer ?
#
loop_
_entity_poly.entity_id
_entity_poly.type
_entity_poly.pdbx_seq_one_letter_code
_entity_poly.pdbx_strand_id
1 'polypeptide(L)'
;MSEWLNGVIQETQQEVVKELERLVEEKGIKEKVMAEVQDLAKKAAAHLLDQSQPELATFPSIPLEGEKEYQYLLVLEFLQSAGFKFAPNVLRFESQNPDVVLDRRDLGKKLRLCTYDRTPYLVQLIEEQIRQTQEEED
;
A
#
# COMPACT_ATOMS: atom_id res chain seq x y z
N MET A 1 -13.04 22.14 19.92
CA MET A 1 -13.65 21.09 19.07
C MET A 1 -12.61 20.15 18.44
N SER A 2 -11.46 20.63 17.94
CA SER A 2 -10.46 19.76 17.30
C SER A 2 -9.75 18.79 18.26
N GLU A 3 -9.52 19.15 19.52
CA GLU A 3 -8.83 18.28 20.49
C GLU A 3 -9.67 17.07 20.91
N TRP A 4 -10.98 17.24 21.06
CA TRP A 4 -11.88 16.15 21.44
C TRP A 4 -12.02 15.11 20.32
N LEU A 5 -12.17 15.57 19.07
CA LEU A 5 -12.17 14.69 17.89
C LEU A 5 -10.82 13.97 17.71
N ASN A 6 -9.71 14.66 17.93
CA ASN A 6 -8.38 14.03 17.89
C ASN A 6 -8.20 12.98 19.00
N GLY A 7 -8.75 13.21 20.20
CA GLY A 7 -8.75 12.26 21.31
C GLY A 7 -9.54 10.99 20.97
N VAL A 8 -10.76 11.13 20.46
CA VAL A 8 -11.61 9.99 20.05
C VAL A 8 -10.96 9.19 18.90
N ILE A 9 -10.31 9.88 17.94
CA ILE A 9 -9.58 9.22 16.85
C ILE A 9 -8.34 8.48 17.36
N GLN A 10 -7.64 9.02 18.36
CA GLN A 10 -6.49 8.34 18.98
C GLN A 10 -6.91 7.12 19.83
N GLU A 11 -8.00 7.21 20.58
CA GLU A 11 -8.51 6.09 21.38
C GLU A 11 -8.94 4.92 20.49
N THR A 12 -9.74 5.20 19.46
CA THR A 12 -10.14 4.16 18.48
C THR A 12 -8.94 3.59 17.72
N GLN A 13 -7.89 4.39 17.45
CA GLN A 13 -6.64 3.88 16.89
C GLN A 13 -5.93 2.89 17.83
N GLN A 14 -5.81 3.24 19.11
CA GLN A 14 -5.16 2.38 20.09
C GLN A 14 -5.93 1.09 20.32
N GLU A 15 -7.26 1.15 20.28
CA GLU A 15 -8.12 -0.03 20.41
C GLU A 15 -7.93 -1.00 19.25
N VAL A 16 -7.94 -0.51 18.00
CA VAL A 16 -7.71 -1.35 16.80
C VAL A 16 -6.31 -1.97 16.82
N VAL A 17 -5.28 -1.23 17.23
CA VAL A 17 -3.91 -1.77 17.33
C VAL A 17 -3.83 -2.86 18.40
N LYS A 18 -4.42 -2.64 19.58
CA LYS A 18 -4.45 -3.64 20.66
C LYS A 18 -5.19 -4.91 20.25
N GLU A 19 -6.31 -4.77 19.54
CA GLU A 19 -7.06 -5.92 19.07
C GLU A 19 -6.30 -6.70 17.99
N LEU A 20 -5.56 -6.00 17.13
CA LEU A 20 -4.65 -6.61 16.17
C LEU A 20 -3.53 -7.39 16.88
N GLU A 21 -2.87 -6.79 17.88
CA GLU A 21 -1.82 -7.45 18.67
C GLU A 21 -2.34 -8.72 19.36
N ARG A 22 -3.52 -8.64 19.97
CA ARG A 22 -4.18 -9.80 20.57
C ARG A 22 -4.45 -10.90 19.54
N LEU A 23 -4.96 -10.55 18.36
CA LEU A 23 -5.21 -11.51 17.28
C LEU A 23 -3.91 -12.16 16.77
N VAL A 24 -2.82 -11.40 16.69
CA VAL A 24 -1.49 -11.93 16.31
C VAL A 24 -1.01 -12.98 17.30
N GLU A 25 -1.18 -12.72 18.60
CA GLU A 25 -0.83 -13.66 19.67
C GLU A 25 -1.77 -14.88 19.70
N GLU A 26 -3.09 -14.68 19.71
CA GLU A 26 -4.09 -15.76 19.77
C GLU A 26 -3.98 -16.74 18.59
N LYS A 27 -3.63 -16.23 17.40
CA LYS A 27 -3.51 -17.06 16.19
C LYS A 27 -2.12 -17.68 16.02
N GLY A 28 -1.18 -17.39 16.91
CA GLY A 28 0.22 -17.82 16.82
C GLY A 28 0.86 -17.40 15.49
N ILE A 29 0.48 -16.23 14.98
CA ILE A 29 0.94 -15.75 13.66
C ILE A 29 2.45 -15.54 13.71
N LYS A 30 2.97 -15.03 14.83
CA LYS A 30 4.39 -14.79 15.03
C LYS A 30 5.21 -16.07 14.94
N GLU A 31 4.78 -17.15 15.59
CA GLU A 31 5.47 -18.45 15.57
C GLU A 31 5.45 -19.06 14.17
N LYS A 32 4.32 -18.99 13.47
CA LYS A 32 4.18 -19.46 12.09
C LYS A 32 5.10 -18.70 11.13
N VAL A 33 5.10 -17.37 11.21
CA VAL A 33 5.96 -16.52 10.38
C VAL A 33 7.44 -16.81 10.66
N MET A 34 7.84 -16.95 11.93
CA MET A 34 9.24 -17.27 12.27
C MET A 34 9.67 -18.66 11.77
N ALA A 35 8.78 -19.65 11.83
CA ALA A 35 9.04 -20.98 11.28
C ALA A 35 9.21 -20.94 9.75
N GLU A 36 8.32 -20.23 9.06
CA GLU A 36 8.39 -20.05 7.60
C GLU A 36 9.68 -19.31 7.18
N VAL A 37 10.06 -18.25 7.90
CA VAL A 37 11.30 -17.51 7.66
C VAL A 37 12.53 -18.39 7.87
N GLN A 38 12.56 -19.20 8.93
CA GLN A 38 13.66 -20.13 9.16
C GLN A 38 13.77 -21.19 8.06
N ASP A 39 12.66 -21.73 7.59
CA ASP A 39 12.67 -22.73 6.54
C ASP A 39 13.06 -22.13 5.18
N LEU A 40 12.62 -20.92 4.88
CA LEU A 40 13.12 -20.15 3.72
C LEU A 40 14.62 -19.91 3.82
N ALA A 41 15.12 -19.46 4.98
CA ALA A 41 16.54 -19.21 5.19
C ALA A 41 17.40 -20.48 5.04
N LYS A 42 16.91 -21.63 5.53
CA LYS A 42 17.59 -22.93 5.35
C LYS A 42 17.64 -23.34 3.88
N LYS A 43 16.54 -23.19 3.13
CA LYS A 43 16.49 -23.48 1.69
C LYS A 43 17.46 -22.59 0.91
N ALA A 44 17.49 -21.29 1.24
CA ALA A 44 18.44 -20.34 0.67
C ALA A 44 19.90 -20.77 0.91
N ALA A 45 20.25 -21.10 2.15
CA ALA A 45 21.59 -21.53 2.52
C ALA A 45 21.98 -22.86 1.87
N ALA A 46 21.04 -23.81 1.78
CA ALA A 46 21.26 -25.09 1.11
C ALA A 46 21.53 -24.91 -0.39
N HIS A 47 20.76 -24.05 -1.06
CA HIS A 47 20.97 -23.72 -2.47
C HIS A 47 22.31 -22.99 -2.73
N LEU A 48 22.75 -22.12 -1.80
CA LEU A 48 24.06 -21.49 -1.89
C LEU A 48 25.23 -22.48 -1.76
N LEU A 49 25.06 -23.54 -0.95
CA LEU A 49 26.08 -24.58 -0.75
C LEU A 49 26.05 -25.64 -1.86
N ASP A 50 24.88 -25.90 -2.43
CA ASP A 50 24.63 -26.92 -3.45
C ASP A 50 23.57 -26.42 -4.45
N GLN A 51 24.03 -26.05 -5.65
CA GLN A 51 23.17 -25.54 -6.73
C GLN A 51 22.18 -26.57 -7.27
N SER A 52 22.28 -27.85 -6.87
CA SER A 52 21.29 -28.88 -7.24
C SER A 52 20.02 -28.82 -6.38
N GLN A 53 20.05 -28.10 -5.26
CA GLN A 53 18.88 -27.85 -4.41
C GLN A 53 17.89 -26.86 -5.06
N PRO A 54 16.59 -26.89 -4.71
CA PRO A 54 15.62 -25.98 -5.27
C PRO A 54 15.90 -24.52 -4.90
N GLU A 55 15.79 -23.63 -5.89
CA GLU A 55 15.90 -22.18 -5.71
C GLU A 55 14.73 -21.65 -4.84
N LEU A 56 14.96 -20.50 -4.19
CA LEU A 56 13.93 -19.80 -3.44
C LEU A 56 12.75 -19.41 -4.34
N ALA A 57 11.54 -19.51 -3.79
CA ALA A 57 10.34 -19.04 -4.48
C ALA A 57 10.43 -17.53 -4.72
N THR A 58 10.31 -17.12 -5.98
CA THR A 58 10.22 -15.70 -6.37
C THR A 58 8.78 -15.25 -6.30
N PHE A 59 8.53 -14.09 -5.68
CA PHE A 59 7.21 -13.47 -5.66
C PHE A 59 7.04 -12.53 -6.87
N PRO A 60 5.86 -12.50 -7.51
CA PRO A 60 5.62 -11.61 -8.64
C PRO A 60 5.66 -10.16 -8.18
N SER A 61 6.43 -9.32 -8.87
CA SER A 61 6.53 -7.87 -8.64
C SER A 61 5.67 -7.11 -9.63
N ILE A 62 5.19 -5.93 -9.22
CA ILE A 62 4.58 -4.96 -10.13
C ILE A 62 5.70 -4.07 -10.69
N PRO A 63 6.03 -4.14 -11.99
CA PRO A 63 7.06 -3.31 -12.58
C PRO A 63 6.59 -1.85 -12.64
N LEU A 64 7.41 -0.94 -12.11
CA LEU A 64 7.13 0.51 -12.05
C LEU A 64 7.84 1.24 -13.18
N GLU A 65 7.49 0.89 -14.42
CA GLU A 65 8.04 1.50 -15.63
C GLU A 65 6.95 2.28 -16.37
N GLY A 66 7.25 3.52 -16.76
CA GLY A 66 6.37 4.36 -17.57
C GLY A 66 5.00 4.60 -16.93
N GLU A 67 3.93 4.27 -17.64
CA GLU A 67 2.54 4.49 -17.18
C GLU A 67 2.17 3.71 -15.92
N LYS A 68 2.79 2.54 -15.71
CA LYS A 68 2.49 1.69 -14.54
C LYS A 68 2.91 2.35 -13.25
N GLU A 69 3.97 3.15 -13.27
CA GLU A 69 4.40 3.95 -12.12
C GLU A 69 3.30 4.93 -11.71
N TYR A 70 2.72 5.67 -12.68
CA TYR A 70 1.64 6.61 -12.40
C TYR A 70 0.38 5.92 -11.88
N GLN A 71 -0.01 4.79 -12.48
CA GLN A 71 -1.16 4.00 -12.01
C GLN A 71 -0.95 3.52 -10.57
N TYR A 72 0.24 3.01 -10.27
CA TYR A 72 0.60 2.59 -8.93
C TYR A 72 0.55 3.74 -7.92
N LEU A 73 1.16 4.88 -8.25
CA LEU A 73 1.19 6.06 -7.40
C LEU A 73 -0.22 6.65 -7.18
N LEU A 74 -1.10 6.59 -8.19
CA LEU A 74 -2.49 7.02 -8.07
C LEU A 74 -3.30 6.14 -7.11
N VAL A 75 -3.11 4.82 -7.16
CA VAL A 75 -3.74 3.90 -6.20
C VAL A 75 -3.18 4.13 -4.79
N LEU A 76 -1.87 4.29 -4.66
CA LEU A 76 -1.23 4.56 -3.38
C LEU A 76 -1.70 5.90 -2.78
N GLU A 77 -1.85 6.93 -3.61
CA GLU A 77 -2.40 8.23 -3.22
C GLU A 77 -3.85 8.12 -2.77
N PHE A 78 -4.67 7.38 -3.51
CA PHE A 78 -6.05 7.15 -3.15
C PHE A 78 -6.18 6.49 -1.78
N LEU A 79 -5.41 5.43 -1.52
CA LEU A 79 -5.45 4.73 -0.24
C LEU A 79 -5.03 5.65 0.92
N GLN A 80 -4.03 6.51 0.71
CA GLN A 80 -3.59 7.46 1.73
C GLN A 80 -4.60 8.59 1.96
N SER A 81 -5.10 9.21 0.88
CA SER A 81 -6.04 10.34 0.94
C SER A 81 -7.43 9.93 1.44
N ALA A 82 -7.87 8.70 1.15
CA ALA A 82 -9.11 8.13 1.68
C ALA A 82 -9.00 7.70 3.17
N GLY A 83 -7.81 7.74 3.76
CA GLY A 83 -7.59 7.48 5.19
C GLY A 83 -7.39 6.00 5.55
N PHE A 84 -7.05 5.13 4.61
CA PHE A 84 -6.70 3.74 4.91
C PHE A 84 -5.33 3.68 5.60
N LYS A 85 -5.31 3.20 6.86
CA LYS A 85 -4.10 3.22 7.70
C LYS A 85 -3.08 2.12 7.33
N PHE A 86 -3.56 0.96 6.90
CA PHE A 86 -2.72 -0.22 6.66
C PHE A 86 -2.55 -0.54 5.17
N ALA A 87 -3.60 -0.35 4.38
CA ALA A 87 -3.62 -0.71 2.96
C ALA A 87 -2.45 -0.11 2.14
N PRO A 88 -2.03 1.16 2.34
CA PRO A 88 -0.86 1.70 1.63
C PRO A 88 0.42 0.89 1.89
N ASN A 89 0.64 0.46 3.12
CA ASN A 89 1.83 -0.33 3.47
C ASN A 89 1.73 -1.75 2.93
N VAL A 90 0.55 -2.38 3.03
CA VAL A 90 0.31 -3.71 2.45
C VAL A 90 0.58 -3.69 0.95
N LEU A 91 0.04 -2.69 0.23
CA LEU A 91 0.27 -2.53 -1.21
C LEU A 91 1.76 -2.43 -1.54
N ARG A 92 2.55 -1.65 -0.79
CA ARG A 92 4.00 -1.53 -0.99
C ARG A 92 4.71 -2.88 -0.89
N PHE A 93 4.43 -3.66 0.14
CA PHE A 93 5.09 -4.95 0.34
C PHE A 93 4.60 -6.01 -0.64
N GLU A 94 3.29 -6.12 -0.85
CA GLU A 94 2.72 -7.12 -1.78
C GLU A 94 3.15 -6.88 -3.23
N SER A 95 3.29 -5.61 -3.63
CA SER A 95 3.78 -5.25 -4.96
C SER A 95 5.30 -5.38 -5.13
N GLN A 96 6.04 -5.74 -4.09
CA GLN A 96 7.52 -5.76 -4.05
C GLN A 96 8.15 -4.37 -4.26
N ASN A 97 7.50 -3.30 -3.79
CA ASN A 97 7.96 -1.92 -3.92
C ASN A 97 7.96 -1.19 -2.55
N PRO A 98 8.71 -1.69 -1.54
CA PRO A 98 8.69 -1.14 -0.18
C PRO A 98 9.21 0.30 -0.10
N ASP A 99 10.15 0.67 -0.97
CA ASP A 99 10.86 1.95 -0.93
C ASP A 99 10.12 3.08 -1.67
N VAL A 100 8.96 2.78 -2.27
CA VAL A 100 8.21 3.79 -3.02
C VAL A 100 7.60 4.82 -2.09
N VAL A 101 8.12 6.04 -2.20
CA VAL A 101 7.62 7.23 -1.51
C VAL A 101 6.70 8.01 -2.44
N LEU A 102 5.47 8.25 -1.97
CA LEU A 102 4.53 9.10 -2.67
C LEU A 102 4.77 10.56 -2.28
N ASP A 103 5.13 11.40 -3.26
CA ASP A 103 4.96 12.85 -3.16
C ASP A 103 3.67 13.25 -3.89
N ARG A 104 2.61 13.48 -3.10
CA ARG A 104 1.31 13.88 -3.64
C ARG A 104 1.40 15.17 -4.45
N ARG A 105 2.18 16.16 -4.01
CA ARG A 105 2.25 17.46 -4.70
C ARG A 105 2.96 17.32 -6.04
N ASP A 106 4.03 16.53 -6.09
CA ASP A 106 4.74 16.25 -7.34
C ASP A 106 3.86 15.47 -8.33
N LEU A 107 3.20 14.40 -7.86
CA LEU A 107 2.28 13.60 -8.67
C LEU A 107 1.15 14.47 -9.26
N GLY A 108 0.50 15.28 -8.44
CA GLY A 108 -0.58 16.15 -8.89
C GLY A 108 -0.12 17.20 -9.90
N LYS A 109 1.10 17.75 -9.76
CA LYS A 109 1.68 18.67 -10.76
C LYS A 109 1.95 17.97 -12.09
N LYS A 110 2.53 16.77 -12.06
CA LYS A 110 2.81 15.96 -13.26
C LYS A 110 1.53 15.65 -14.04
N LEU A 111 0.45 15.34 -13.33
CA LEU A 111 -0.85 15.01 -13.91
C LEU A 111 -1.77 16.22 -14.13
N ARG A 112 -1.31 17.44 -13.79
CA ARG A 112 -2.09 18.69 -13.88
C ARG A 112 -3.41 18.67 -13.10
N LEU A 113 -3.41 17.98 -11.96
CA LEU A 113 -4.56 17.83 -11.07
C LEU A 113 -4.57 18.89 -9.96
N CYS A 114 -5.72 19.08 -9.32
CA CYS A 114 -5.89 20.01 -8.21
C CYS A 114 -5.10 19.54 -7.00
N THR A 115 -4.08 20.29 -6.59
CA THR A 115 -3.18 19.90 -5.49
C THR A 115 -3.53 20.46 -4.11
N TYR A 116 -4.43 21.45 -4.03
CA TYR A 116 -4.72 22.17 -2.79
C TYR A 116 -5.80 21.53 -1.92
N ASP A 117 -6.71 20.76 -2.51
CA ASP A 117 -7.70 19.98 -1.76
C ASP A 117 -7.19 18.57 -1.43
N ARG A 118 -7.96 17.85 -0.61
CA ARG A 118 -7.68 16.48 -0.17
C ARG A 118 -8.41 15.42 -1.00
N THR A 119 -9.06 15.80 -2.10
CA THR A 119 -9.76 14.87 -2.96
C THR A 119 -8.72 13.94 -3.60
N PRO A 120 -8.90 12.61 -3.52
CA PRO A 120 -8.00 11.67 -4.18
C PRO A 120 -7.90 11.94 -5.68
N TYR A 121 -6.71 11.78 -6.26
CA TYR A 121 -6.48 12.08 -7.68
C TYR A 121 -7.24 11.16 -8.62
N LEU A 122 -7.44 9.89 -8.24
CA LEU A 122 -8.31 8.99 -9.00
C LEU A 122 -9.75 9.50 -9.08
N VAL A 123 -10.26 10.12 -8.02
CA VAL A 123 -11.61 10.70 -8.02
C VAL A 123 -11.66 11.89 -8.97
N GLN A 124 -10.68 12.80 -8.88
CA GLN A 124 -10.60 13.96 -9.78
C GLN A 124 -10.54 13.54 -11.27
N LEU A 125 -9.79 12.48 -11.60
CA LEU A 125 -9.70 11.97 -12.97
C LEU A 125 -11.03 11.39 -13.46
N ILE A 126 -11.74 10.64 -12.63
CA ILE A 126 -13.04 10.06 -12.98
C ILE A 126 -14.10 11.15 -13.15
N GLU A 127 -14.12 12.15 -12.27
CA GLU A 127 -15.03 13.31 -12.36
C GLU A 127 -14.82 14.07 -13.67
N GLU A 128 -13.55 14.30 -14.05
CA GLU A 128 -13.19 14.94 -15.31
C GLU A 128 -13.67 14.12 -16.52
N GLN A 129 -13.46 12.81 -16.49
CA GLN A 129 -13.90 11.91 -17.56
C GLN A 129 -15.43 11.93 -17.72
N ILE A 130 -16.18 11.86 -16.62
CA ILE A 130 -17.65 11.92 -16.63
C ILE A 130 -18.14 13.24 -17.25
N ARG A 131 -17.51 14.37 -16.88
CA ARG A 131 -17.86 15.68 -17.43
C ARG A 131 -17.66 15.73 -18.95
N GLN A 132 -16.51 15.26 -19.44
CA GLN A 132 -16.21 15.24 -20.88
C GLN A 132 -17.22 14.39 -21.66
N THR A 133 -17.60 13.22 -21.13
CA THR A 133 -18.61 12.37 -21.78
C THR A 133 -19.99 13.04 -21.83
N GLN A 134 -20.40 13.76 -20.78
CA GLN A 134 -21.67 14.49 -20.77
C GLN A 134 -21.69 15.66 -21.75
N GLU A 135 -20.58 16.39 -21.88
CA GLU A 135 -20.44 17.49 -22.86
C GLU A 135 -20.40 17.02 -24.32
N GLU A 136 -20.03 15.76 -24.58
CA GLU A 136 -20.05 15.15 -25.92
C GLU A 136 -21.45 14.62 -26.32
N GLU A 137 -22.31 14.36 -25.35
CA GLU A 137 -23.68 13.84 -25.57
C GLU A 137 -24.74 14.95 -25.74
N ASP A 138 -24.42 16.19 -25.35
CA ASP A 138 -25.26 17.41 -25.49
C ASP A 138 -24.96 18.20 -26.79
#